data_AF-A0A3D5PKA1-F1
#
_entry.id   AF-A0A3D5PKA1-F1
#
_cell.length_a   1.000
_cell.length_b   1.000
_cell.length_c   1.000
_cell.angle_alpha   90.00
_cell.angle_beta   90.00
_cell.angle_gamma   90.00
#
_symmetry.space_group_name_H-M   'P 1'
#
loop_
_entity.id
_entity.type
_entity.pdbx_description
1 polymer ?
#
loop_
_entity_poly.entity_id
_entity_poly.type
_entity_poly.pdbx_seq_one_letter_code
_entity_poly.pdbx_strand_id
1 'polypeptide(L)'
;MSEFDTSDIETSGDIAIVGMAAQLPGAIGLDAYWELLRSGTSAIKQLSDEEMLAAGVDPATLADSNYVPFAANLEGYTEFDADFFGLSPKEAAIMDPQHRKFLEVSWHALENAGHMPENFKGPIGVYAGCGMGS
;
A
#
# COMPACT_ATOMS: atom_id res chain seq x y z
N MET A 1 -33.93 -33.70 -12.12
CA MET A 1 -33.11 -32.52 -12.43
C MET A 1 -33.62 -31.45 -11.48
N SER A 2 -33.07 -31.40 -10.25
CA SER A 2 -33.60 -30.57 -9.18
C SER A 2 -33.15 -29.13 -9.39
N GLU A 3 -34.11 -28.23 -9.58
CA GLU A 3 -33.93 -26.79 -9.47
C GLU A 3 -33.47 -26.49 -8.04
N PHE A 4 -32.30 -25.85 -7.91
CA PHE A 4 -31.88 -25.30 -6.64
C PHE A 4 -32.76 -24.08 -6.36
N ASP A 5 -33.64 -24.22 -5.38
CA ASP A 5 -34.44 -23.16 -4.83
C ASP A 5 -33.54 -22.19 -4.05
N THR A 6 -33.36 -20.98 -4.58
CA THR A 6 -32.56 -19.90 -3.98
C THR A 6 -33.39 -18.98 -3.09
N SER A 7 -34.62 -19.36 -2.71
CA SER A 7 -35.55 -18.46 -2.01
C SER A 7 -35.18 -18.09 -0.56
N ASP A 8 -34.18 -18.73 0.05
CA ASP A 8 -33.78 -18.47 1.45
C ASP A 8 -32.27 -18.21 1.61
N ILE A 9 -31.69 -17.29 0.84
CA ILE A 9 -30.43 -16.66 1.26
C ILE A 9 -30.81 -15.43 2.10
N GLU A 10 -30.97 -15.61 3.42
CA GLU A 10 -30.91 -14.49 4.33
C GLU A 10 -29.54 -13.83 4.20
N THR A 11 -29.48 -12.69 3.50
CA THR A 11 -28.29 -11.85 3.49
C THR A 11 -28.16 -11.23 4.88
N SER A 12 -27.38 -11.88 5.75
CA SER A 12 -27.07 -11.47 7.13
C SER A 12 -26.50 -10.04 7.24
N GLY A 13 -26.18 -9.37 6.12
CA GLY A 13 -25.42 -8.12 6.11
C GLY A 13 -23.95 -8.31 6.48
N ASP A 14 -23.53 -9.56 6.68
CA ASP A 14 -22.16 -9.94 6.99
C ASP A 14 -21.23 -9.61 5.82
N ILE A 15 -20.07 -9.04 6.14
CA ILE A 15 -19.04 -8.64 5.17
C ILE A 15 -17.79 -9.48 5.39
N ALA A 16 -17.33 -10.16 4.33
CA ALA A 16 -16.10 -10.93 4.34
C ALA A 16 -14.95 -10.13 3.72
N ILE A 17 -13.76 -10.21 4.34
CA ILE A 17 -12.50 -9.78 3.73
C ILE A 17 -11.97 -10.98 2.94
N VAL A 18 -12.05 -10.92 1.62
CA VAL A 18 -11.69 -12.05 0.73
C VAL A 18 -10.30 -11.92 0.12
N GLY A 19 -9.65 -10.76 0.25
CA GLY A 19 -8.28 -10.56 -0.19
C GLY A 19 -7.68 -9.31 0.45
N MET A 20 -6.36 -9.30 0.56
CA MET A 20 -5.59 -8.22 1.18
C MET A 20 -4.25 -8.07 0.46
N ALA A 21 -3.70 -6.86 0.50
CA ALA A 21 -2.31 -6.60 0.15
C ALA A 21 -1.81 -5.41 0.96
N ALA A 22 -0.51 -5.36 1.20
CA ALA A 22 0.13 -4.26 1.90
C ALA A 22 1.57 -4.08 1.42
N GLN A 23 2.02 -2.83 1.34
CA GLN A 23 3.43 -2.47 1.31
C GLN A 23 3.70 -1.55 2.49
N LEU A 24 4.62 -1.97 3.35
CA LEU A 24 4.91 -1.31 4.62
C LEU A 24 6.43 -1.14 4.76
N PRO A 25 6.91 -0.16 5.53
CA PRO A 25 8.33 -0.05 5.82
C PRO A 25 8.89 -1.37 6.36
N GLY A 26 10.03 -1.82 5.80
CA GLY A 26 10.68 -3.08 6.17
C GLY A 26 9.94 -4.35 5.75
N ALA A 27 8.82 -4.26 5.01
CA ALA A 27 8.03 -5.41 4.59
C ALA A 27 7.33 -5.20 3.24
N ILE A 28 7.83 -5.88 2.21
CA ILE A 28 7.20 -5.93 0.90
C ILE A 28 6.23 -7.12 0.86
N GLY A 29 4.92 -6.84 0.95
CA GLY A 29 3.88 -7.86 0.94
C GLY A 29 3.51 -8.41 2.32
N LEU A 30 2.43 -9.20 2.36
CA LEU A 30 1.84 -9.71 3.59
C LEU A 30 2.74 -10.73 4.31
N ASP A 31 3.46 -11.57 3.59
CA ASP A 31 4.34 -12.59 4.19
C ASP A 31 5.51 -11.94 4.93
N ALA A 32 6.16 -10.97 4.29
CA ALA A 32 7.23 -10.19 4.92
C ALA A 32 6.72 -9.40 6.13
N TYR A 33 5.51 -8.83 6.02
CA TYR A 33 4.90 -8.10 7.13
C TYR A 33 4.57 -9.03 8.30
N TRP A 34 4.03 -10.21 8.02
CA TRP A 34 3.75 -11.21 9.04
C TRP A 34 5.03 -11.66 9.76
N GLU A 35 6.12 -11.87 9.03
CA GLU A 35 7.40 -12.23 9.65
C GLU A 35 7.96 -11.09 10.52
N LEU A 36 7.82 -9.84 10.09
CA LEU A 36 8.21 -8.67 10.87
C LEU A 36 7.43 -8.59 12.19
N LEU A 37 6.11 -8.80 12.15
CA LEU A 37 5.26 -8.86 13.35
C LEU A 37 5.63 -10.04 14.25
N ARG A 38 5.79 -11.23 13.68
CA ARG A 38 6.10 -12.46 14.41
C ARG A 38 7.46 -12.41 15.10
N SER A 39 8.44 -11.76 14.47
CA SER A 39 9.78 -11.57 15.03
C SER A 39 9.86 -10.42 16.05
N GLY A 40 8.84 -9.56 16.13
CA GLY A 40 8.87 -8.36 16.98
C GLY A 40 9.89 -7.32 16.52
N THR A 41 10.26 -7.33 15.24
CA THR A 41 11.28 -6.43 14.68
C THR A 41 10.68 -5.06 14.36
N SER A 42 11.37 -3.99 14.73
CA SER A 42 10.97 -2.62 14.35
C SER A 42 11.43 -2.30 12.93
N ALA A 43 10.51 -1.82 12.09
CA ALA A 43 10.83 -1.20 10.81
C ALA A 43 11.31 0.26 10.93
N ILE A 44 11.08 0.89 12.08
CA ILE A 44 11.54 2.26 12.35
C ILE A 44 13.04 2.22 12.57
N LYS A 45 13.77 3.02 11.79
CA LYS A 45 15.22 3.13 11.82
C LYS A 45 15.63 4.53 12.26
N GLN A 46 16.74 4.61 12.98
CA GLN A 46 17.42 5.88 13.20
C GLN A 46 18.15 6.26 11.91
N LEU A 47 17.93 7.48 11.44
CA LEU A 47 18.63 8.07 10.31
C LEU A 47 19.92 8.72 10.81
N SER A 48 21.00 8.53 10.07
CA SER A 48 22.28 9.18 10.36
C SER A 48 22.25 10.65 9.97
N ASP A 49 23.10 11.47 10.60
CA ASP A 49 23.22 12.90 10.27
C ASP A 49 23.58 13.09 8.78
N GLU A 50 24.40 12.20 8.21
CA GLU A 50 24.76 12.24 6.78
C GLU A 50 23.53 12.03 5.88
N GLU A 51 22.67 11.05 6.19
CA GLU A 51 21.42 10.80 5.46
C GLU A 51 20.47 11.99 5.57
N MET A 52 20.38 12.59 6.74
CA MET A 52 19.50 13.73 7.00
C MET A 52 19.97 15.01 6.32
N LEU A 53 21.29 15.27 6.35
CA LEU A 53 21.90 16.39 5.62
C LEU A 53 21.74 16.20 4.10
N ALA A 54 21.93 14.98 3.60
CA ALA A 54 21.70 14.65 2.19
C ALA A 54 20.22 14.83 1.78
N ALA A 55 19.28 14.57 2.70
CA ALA A 55 17.85 14.83 2.53
C ALA A 55 17.49 16.32 2.67
N GLY A 56 18.45 17.21 2.94
CA GLY A 56 18.25 18.65 3.01
C GLY A 56 17.80 19.19 4.37
N VAL A 57 17.91 18.40 5.45
CA VAL A 57 17.64 18.89 6.80
C VAL A 57 18.70 19.91 7.21
N ASP A 58 18.28 21.04 7.76
CA ASP A 58 19.19 22.10 8.23
C ASP A 58 20.08 21.58 9.38
N PRO A 59 21.41 21.77 9.34
CA PRO A 59 22.31 21.41 10.44
C PRO A 59 21.88 21.95 11.81
N ALA A 60 21.29 23.15 11.87
CA ALA A 60 20.79 23.75 13.11
C ALA A 60 19.58 22.99 13.67
N THR A 61 18.76 22.39 12.78
CA THR A 61 17.64 21.53 13.20
C THR A 61 18.15 20.20 13.73
N LEU A 62 19.16 19.60 13.09
CA LEU A 62 19.80 18.37 13.57
C LEU A 62 20.49 18.56 14.92
N ALA A 63 20.99 19.76 15.20
CA ALA A 63 21.59 20.11 16.49
C ALA A 63 20.58 20.35 17.62
N ASP A 64 19.27 20.44 17.34
CA ASP A 64 18.25 20.61 18.37
C ASP A 64 18.09 19.32 19.18
N SER A 65 18.20 19.44 20.50
CA SER A 65 17.97 18.34 21.45
C SER A 65 16.58 17.69 21.39
N ASN A 66 15.58 18.40 20.84
CA ASN A 66 14.22 17.88 20.68
C ASN A 66 14.01 17.20 19.32
N TYR A 67 15.02 17.19 18.45
CA TYR A 67 14.93 16.54 17.15
C TYR A 67 14.97 15.02 17.28
N VAL A 68 14.07 14.32 16.60
CA VAL A 68 13.98 12.85 16.62
C VAL A 68 14.31 12.32 15.23
N PRO A 69 15.55 11.84 14.98
CA PRO A 69 15.98 11.40 13.66
C PRO A 69 15.58 9.94 13.41
N PHE A 70 14.29 9.63 13.54
CA PHE A 70 13.74 8.29 13.28
C PHE A 70 12.69 8.34 12.19
N ALA A 71 12.75 7.36 11.28
CA ALA A 71 11.79 7.25 10.19
C ALA A 71 11.50 5.79 9.84
N ALA A 72 10.39 5.58 9.15
CA ALA A 72 10.00 4.30 8.58
C ALA A 72 9.82 4.49 7.08
N ASN A 73 10.91 4.34 6.33
CA ASN A 73 10.92 4.63 4.90
C ASN A 73 10.31 3.45 4.13
N LEU A 74 9.46 3.76 3.16
CA LEU A 74 8.94 2.75 2.24
C LEU A 74 9.95 2.53 1.11
N GLU A 75 10.42 1.30 0.95
CA GLU A 75 11.32 0.92 -0.14
C GLU A 75 10.58 0.95 -1.48
N GLY A 76 11.24 1.43 -2.54
CA GLY A 76 10.65 1.47 -3.89
C GLY A 76 9.42 2.38 -4.02
N TYR A 77 9.23 3.38 -3.14
CA TYR A 77 8.04 4.25 -3.20
C TYR A 77 7.96 5.09 -4.49
N THR A 78 9.08 5.29 -5.17
CA THR A 78 9.15 5.98 -6.47
C THR A 78 8.96 5.06 -7.67
N GLU A 79 9.08 3.74 -7.47
CA GLU A 79 8.93 2.72 -8.51
C GLU A 79 7.45 2.54 -8.84
N PHE A 80 7.16 2.35 -10.13
CA PHE A 80 5.81 2.13 -10.64
C PHE A 80 5.83 1.55 -12.05
N ASP A 81 5.05 0.50 -12.28
CA ASP A 81 4.87 -0.08 -13.62
C ASP A 81 3.76 0.66 -14.39
N ALA A 82 4.12 1.76 -15.04
CA ALA A 82 3.17 2.61 -15.75
C ALA A 82 2.47 1.90 -16.92
N ASP A 83 3.21 1.07 -17.66
CA ASP A 83 2.70 0.38 -18.85
C ASP A 83 1.63 -0.65 -18.46
N PHE A 84 1.83 -1.35 -17.33
CA PHE A 84 0.84 -2.29 -16.78
C PHE A 84 -0.51 -1.61 -16.48
N PHE A 85 -0.48 -0.40 -15.92
CA PHE A 85 -1.69 0.38 -15.64
C PHE A 85 -2.21 1.21 -16.83
N GLY A 86 -1.60 1.05 -18.01
CA GLY A 86 -2.01 1.78 -19.22
C GLY A 86 -1.73 3.28 -19.15
N LEU A 87 -0.75 3.70 -18.36
CA LEU A 87 -0.34 5.10 -18.18
C LEU A 87 0.93 5.37 -18.98
N SER A 88 1.02 6.53 -19.64
CA SER A 88 2.27 6.93 -20.27
C SER A 88 3.34 7.28 -19.22
N PRO A 89 4.64 7.16 -19.55
CA PRO A 89 5.72 7.57 -18.64
C PRO A 89 5.60 9.02 -18.15
N LYS A 90 5.06 9.90 -19.00
CA LYS A 90 4.85 11.31 -18.65
C LYS A 90 3.72 11.50 -17.62
N GLU A 91 2.63 10.75 -17.75
CA GLU A 91 1.52 10.79 -16.79
C GLU A 91 1.93 10.19 -15.44
N ALA A 92 2.63 9.05 -15.46
CA ALA A 92 3.14 8.42 -14.25
C ALA A 92 4.15 9.32 -13.50
N ALA A 93 5.02 10.04 -14.22
CA ALA A 93 6.04 10.90 -13.61
C ALA A 93 5.46 12.10 -12.82
N ILE A 94 4.28 12.60 -13.21
CA ILE A 94 3.60 13.70 -12.51
C ILE A 94 2.55 13.21 -11.50
N MET A 95 2.34 11.90 -11.40
CA MET A 95 1.38 11.30 -10.50
C MET A 95 1.98 11.16 -9.09
N ASP A 96 1.21 11.61 -8.10
CA ASP A 96 1.55 11.45 -6.68
C ASP A 96 1.94 9.97 -6.41
N PRO A 97 3.12 9.71 -5.83
CA PRO A 97 3.55 8.36 -5.46
C PRO A 97 2.50 7.56 -4.66
N GLN A 98 1.70 8.23 -3.82
CA GLN A 98 0.62 7.61 -3.05
C GLN A 98 -0.44 6.99 -3.96
N HIS A 99 -0.81 7.67 -5.05
CA HIS A 99 -1.79 7.15 -6.01
C HIS A 99 -1.21 5.97 -6.80
N ARG A 100 0.04 6.08 -7.24
CA ARG A 100 0.76 5.00 -7.93
C ARG A 100 0.82 3.75 -7.07
N LYS A 101 1.20 3.91 -5.80
CA LYS A 101 1.25 2.83 -4.83
C LYS A 101 -0.13 2.24 -4.52
N PHE A 102 -1.15 3.08 -4.43
CA PHE A 102 -2.53 2.63 -4.22
C PHE A 102 -3.03 1.74 -5.37
N LEU A 103 -2.68 2.06 -6.62
CA LEU A 103 -3.01 1.23 -7.79
C LEU A 103 -2.36 -0.16 -7.69
N GLU A 104 -1.06 -0.22 -7.39
CA GLU A 104 -0.33 -1.47 -7.21
C GLU A 104 -0.91 -2.34 -6.09
N VAL A 105 -1.16 -1.74 -4.92
CA VAL A 105 -1.70 -2.49 -3.77
C VAL A 105 -3.14 -2.94 -4.02
N SER A 106 -3.96 -2.14 -4.70
CA SER A 106 -5.32 -2.53 -5.09
C SER A 106 -5.30 -3.72 -6.05
N TRP A 107 -4.37 -3.72 -7.01
CA TRP A 107 -4.18 -4.85 -7.91
C TRP A 107 -3.76 -6.12 -7.16
N HIS A 108 -2.73 -6.04 -6.32
CA HIS A 108 -2.28 -7.19 -5.51
C HIS A 108 -3.38 -7.73 -4.57
N ALA A 109 -4.27 -6.87 -4.05
CA ALA A 109 -5.38 -7.32 -3.23
C ALA A 109 -6.41 -8.13 -4.03
N LEU A 110 -6.66 -7.75 -5.28
CA LEU A 110 -7.54 -8.49 -6.19
C LEU A 110 -6.91 -9.83 -6.60
N GLU A 111 -5.60 -9.84 -6.85
CA GLU A 111 -4.85 -11.08 -7.10
C GLU A 111 -4.89 -12.02 -5.90
N ASN A 112 -4.68 -11.49 -4.69
CA ASN A 112 -4.75 -12.27 -3.45
C ASN A 112 -6.15 -12.86 -3.23
N ALA A 113 -7.20 -12.13 -3.60
CA ALA A 113 -8.58 -12.64 -3.57
C ALA A 113 -8.88 -13.72 -4.62
N GLY A 114 -7.98 -13.92 -5.59
CA GLY A 114 -8.21 -14.82 -6.73
C GLY A 114 -9.26 -14.29 -7.71
N HIS A 115 -9.51 -12.98 -7.72
CA HIS A 115 -10.50 -12.35 -8.58
C HIS A 115 -9.83 -11.52 -9.68
N MET A 116 -10.09 -11.87 -10.94
CA MET A 116 -9.76 -11.01 -12.06
C MET A 116 -10.86 -9.95 -12.24
N PRO A 117 -10.53 -8.64 -12.23
CA PRO A 117 -11.53 -7.57 -12.34
C PRO A 117 -12.39 -7.70 -13.60
N GLU A 118 -11.77 -8.13 -14.70
CA GLU A 118 -12.40 -8.32 -16.02
C GLU A 118 -13.56 -9.35 -15.99
N ASN A 119 -13.54 -10.27 -15.04
CA ASN A 119 -14.54 -11.33 -14.93
C ASN A 119 -15.75 -10.93 -14.08
N PHE A 120 -15.67 -9.80 -13.38
CA PHE A 120 -16.76 -9.32 -12.52
C PHE A 120 -17.68 -8.38 -13.31
N LYS A 121 -18.96 -8.75 -13.42
CA LYS A 121 -19.96 -7.99 -14.19
C LYS A 121 -20.76 -6.97 -13.37
N GLY A 122 -20.54 -6.95 -12.06
CA GLY A 122 -21.23 -6.05 -11.13
C GLY A 122 -20.45 -4.77 -10.84
N PRO A 123 -21.05 -3.82 -10.10
CA PRO A 123 -20.35 -2.64 -9.64
C PRO A 123 -19.31 -2.99 -8.55
N ILE A 124 -18.13 -2.38 -8.62
CA ILE A 124 -17.10 -2.45 -7.58
C ILE A 124 -16.96 -1.04 -6.98
N GLY A 125 -17.24 -0.92 -5.68
CA GLY A 125 -17.02 0.33 -4.94
C GLY A 125 -15.56 0.44 -4.51
N VAL A 126 -14.96 1.62 -4.67
CA VAL A 126 -13.61 1.91 -4.19
C VAL A 126 -13.67 3.03 -3.16
N TYR A 127 -13.09 2.78 -1.99
CA TYR A 127 -12.99 3.73 -0.89
C TYR A 127 -11.52 3.87 -0.51
N ALA A 128 -10.99 5.09 -0.51
CA ALA A 128 -9.58 5.36 -0.27
C ALA A 128 -9.39 6.58 0.62
N GLY A 129 -8.28 6.61 1.35
CA GLY A 129 -7.80 7.77 2.09
C GLY A 129 -6.31 7.97 1.81
N CYS A 130 -5.87 9.23 1.77
CA CYS A 130 -4.48 9.59 1.61
C CYS A 130 -4.05 10.58 2.68
N GLY A 131 -2.75 10.67 2.94
CA GLY A 131 -2.18 11.74 3.75
C GLY A 131 -2.23 13.08 3.01
N MET A 132 -1.72 14.13 3.64
CA MET A 132 -1.43 15.37 2.90
C MET A 132 -0.43 15.03 1.77
N GLY A 133 -0.79 15.40 0.54
CA GLY A 133 0.08 15.23 -0.63
C GLY A 133 1.41 15.96 -0.43
N SER A 134 2.47 15.37 -0.96
CA SER A 134 3.82 15.96 -1.01
C SER A 134 3.91 17.07 -2.05
#